data_AF-A0A356SCC0-F1
#
_entry.id   AF-A0A356SCC0-F1
#
_cell.length_a   1.000
_cell.length_b   1.000
_cell.length_c   1.000
_cell.angle_alpha   90.00
_cell.angle_beta   90.00
_cell.angle_gamma   90.00
#
_symmetry.space_group_name_H-M   'P 1'
#
loop_
_entity.id
_entity.type
_entity.pdbx_description
1 polymer ?
#
loop_
_entity_poly.entity_id
_entity_poly.type
_entity_poly.pdbx_seq_one_letter_code
_entity_poly.pdbx_strand_id
1 'polypeptide(L)' 'MSIKSDKWIRRMAEQVGMIEPFEAGQVRYDGANKLISYGTSSYGYDVRCSSEFKVFTNINSAT' A
#
# COMPACT_ATOMS: atom_id res chain seq x y z
N MET A 1 -2.24 22.44 2.64
CA MET A 1 -2.61 21.14 3.23
C MET A 1 -1.39 20.57 3.94
N SER A 2 -1.57 20.02 5.16
CA SER A 2 -0.50 19.33 5.89
C SER A 2 -0.56 17.82 5.65
N ILE A 3 0.59 17.16 5.75
CA ILE A 3 0.68 15.69 5.76
C ILE A 3 -0.04 15.16 7.01
N LYS A 4 -0.83 14.10 6.85
CA LYS A 4 -1.62 13.50 7.92
C LYS A 4 -0.82 12.40 8.62
N SER A 5 -0.96 12.31 9.95
CA SER A 5 -0.30 11.29 10.76
C SER A 5 -1.01 9.94 10.71
N ASP A 6 -0.30 8.91 11.15
CA ASP A 6 -0.80 7.55 11.38
C ASP A 6 -2.19 7.49 12.06
N LYS A 7 -2.40 8.26 13.13
CA LYS A 7 -3.67 8.33 13.88
C LYS A 7 -4.82 8.79 13.01
N TRP A 8 -4.57 9.79 12.15
CA TRP A 8 -5.57 10.27 11.21
C TRP A 8 -5.85 9.21 10.14
N ILE A 9 -4.81 8.57 9.59
CA ILE A 9 -4.96 7.53 8.57
C ILE A 9 -5.80 6.35 9.11
N ARG A 10 -5.48 5.84 10.30
CA ARG A 10 -6.23 4.76 10.96
C ARG A 10 -7.71 5.11 11.12
N ARG A 11 -7.99 6.28 11.69
CA ARG A 11 -9.36 6.77 11.88
C ARG A 11 -10.13 6.80 10.56
N MET A 12 -9.51 7.28 9.48
CA MET A 12 -10.18 7.39 8.18
C MET A 12 -10.39 6.03 7.51
N ALA A 13 -9.43 5.11 7.65
CA ALA A 13 -9.61 3.75 7.16
C ALA A 13 -10.76 3.03 7.91
N GLU A 14 -10.79 3.12 9.24
CA GLU A 14 -11.78 2.44 10.09
C GLU A 14 -13.19 3.04 9.99
N GLN A 15 -13.31 4.37 10.00
CA GLN A 15 -14.62 5.03 10.11
C GLN A 15 -15.31 5.27 8.77
N VAL A 16 -14.54 5.47 7.69
CA VAL A 16 -15.10 5.83 6.38
C VAL A 16 -14.60 4.96 5.23
N GLY A 17 -13.86 3.87 5.52
CA GLY A 17 -13.42 2.94 4.49
C GLY A 17 -12.43 3.54 3.49
N MET A 18 -11.59 4.50 3.92
CA MET A 18 -10.67 5.20 3.00
C MET A 18 -9.66 4.26 2.32
N ILE A 19 -9.25 3.18 2.97
CA ILE A 19 -8.31 2.18 2.47
C ILE A 19 -8.89 0.80 2.77
N GLU A 20 -9.00 -0.06 1.76
CA GLU A 20 -9.49 -1.42 1.92
C GLU A 20 -8.78 -2.38 0.95
N PRO A 21 -8.21 -3.51 1.43
CA PRO A 21 -8.02 -3.89 2.84
C PRO A 21 -6.98 -3.01 3.58
N PHE A 22 -7.13 -2.84 4.90
CA PHE A 22 -6.32 -1.94 5.73
C PHE A 22 -5.49 -2.66 6.81
N GLU A 23 -4.23 -2.26 6.97
CA GLU A 23 -3.33 -2.69 8.05
C GLU A 23 -2.94 -1.51 8.96
N ALA A 24 -3.38 -1.55 10.22
CA ALA A 24 -3.13 -0.48 11.19
C ALA A 24 -1.66 -0.33 11.59
N GLY A 25 -0.81 -1.33 11.33
CA GLY A 25 0.61 -1.33 11.63
C GLY A 25 1.46 -1.78 10.45
N GLN A 26 2.77 -1.77 10.65
CA GLN A 26 3.73 -2.28 9.68
C GLN A 26 3.78 -3.80 9.72
N VAL A 27 3.39 -4.43 8.62
CA VAL A 27 3.59 -5.85 8.40
C VAL A 27 4.98 -6.05 7.80
N ARG A 28 5.78 -6.92 8.40
CA ARG A 28 7.18 -7.17 8.00
C ARG A 28 7.50 -8.64 7.73
N TYR A 29 6.56 -9.51 8.06
CA TYR A 29 6.68 -10.96 7.95
C TYR A 29 5.38 -11.56 7.45
N ASP A 30 5.51 -12.63 6.67
CA ASP A 30 4.44 -13.56 6.34
C ASP A 30 4.86 -14.96 6.80
N GLY A 31 4.29 -15.40 7.92
CA GLY A 31 4.79 -16.57 8.67
C GLY A 31 6.26 -16.41 9.06
N ALA A 32 7.11 -17.32 8.58
CA ALA A 32 8.56 -17.28 8.81
C ALA A 32 9.32 -16.43 7.77
N ASN A 33 8.66 -15.99 6.70
CA ASN A 33 9.31 -15.28 5.61
C ASN A 33 9.32 -13.77 5.87
N LYS A 34 10.49 -13.14 5.71
CA LYS A 34 10.61 -11.68 5.72
C LYS A 34 10.11 -11.12 4.39
N LEU A 35 9.40 -9.98 4.43
CA LEU A 35 8.87 -9.30 3.24
C LEU A 35 9.27 -7.83 3.16
N ILE A 36 9.06 -7.22 1.99
CA ILE A 36 9.07 -5.76 1.86
C ILE A 36 7.85 -5.22 2.61
N SER A 37 8.09 -4.44 3.64
CA SER A 37 7.05 -4.05 4.59
C SER A 37 5.97 -3.19 3.98
N TYR A 38 4.76 -3.28 4.54
CA TYR A 38 3.60 -2.51 4.11
C TYR A 38 2.71 -2.16 5.31
N GLY A 39 1.70 -1.31 5.08
CA GLY A 39 0.75 -0.86 6.11
C GLY A 39 1.07 0.53 6.67
N THR A 40 0.44 0.88 7.78
CA THR A 40 0.51 2.25 8.32
C THR A 40 1.91 2.62 8.84
N SER A 41 2.44 3.75 8.39
CA SER A 41 3.67 4.39 8.84
C SER A 41 3.36 5.73 9.52
N SER A 42 4.34 6.37 10.17
CA SER A 42 4.13 7.54 11.05
C SER A 42 3.34 8.69 10.39
N TYR A 43 3.57 8.93 9.10
CA TYR A 43 2.94 10.00 8.33
C TYR A 43 2.58 9.54 6.91
N GLY A 44 2.24 8.26 6.76
CA GLY A 44 1.97 7.66 5.46
C GLY A 44 1.43 6.24 5.58
N TYR A 45 1.12 5.65 4.43
CA TYR A 45 0.66 4.27 4.33
C TYR A 45 1.38 3.60 3.17
N ASP A 46 2.09 2.51 3.48
CA ASP A 46 2.84 1.75 2.50
C ASP A 46 1.88 0.76 1.81
N VAL A 47 1.58 1.02 0.53
CA VAL A 47 0.67 0.18 -0.27
C VAL A 47 1.36 -1.07 -0.81
N ARG A 48 0.58 -2.10 -1.12
CA ARG A 48 1.07 -3.33 -1.77
C ARG A 48 0.86 -3.26 -3.28
N CYS A 49 1.73 -3.96 -4.00
CA CYS A 49 1.55 -4.19 -5.42
C CYS A 49 0.65 -5.42 -5.66
N SER A 50 -0.21 -5.35 -6.68
CA SER A 50 -0.98 -6.52 -7.15
C SER A 50 -0.06 -7.49 -7.90
N SER A 51 -0.54 -8.72 -8.12
CA SER A 51 0.09 -9.68 -9.02
C SER A 51 -0.23 -9.44 -10.50
N GLU A 52 -1.06 -8.45 -10.82
CA GLU A 52 -1.44 -8.09 -12.19
C GLU A 52 -0.57 -6.95 -12.73
N PHE A 53 0.21 -7.25 -13.77
CA PHE A 53 1.13 -6.30 -14.37
C PHE A 53 0.86 -6.16 -15.87
N LYS A 54 1.03 -4.93 -16.37
CA LYS A 54 1.10 -4.65 -17.79
C LYS A 54 2.53 -4.24 -18.14
N VAL A 55 3.20 -5.06 -18.94
CA VAL A 55 4.57 -4.79 -19.40
C VAL A 55 4.49 -4.07 -20.73
N PHE A 56 5.03 -2.86 -20.78
CA PHE A 56 5.12 -2.09 -22.02
C PHE A 56 6.03 -2.81 -23.03
N THR A 57 5.58 -2.89 -24.28
CA THR A 57 6.36 -3.45 -25.40
C THR A 57 6.06 -2.67 -26.67
N ASN A 58 7.11 -2.43 -27.48
CA ASN A 58 7.02 -1.70 -28.74
C ASN A 58 6.83 -2.61 -29.96
N ILE A 59 6.74 -3.94 -29.76
CA ILE A 59 6.64 -4.94 -30.85
C ILE A 59 5.44 -4.67 -31.77
N ASN A 60 4.33 -4.13 -31.24
CA ASN A 60 3.13 -3.80 -32.01
C ASN A 60 3.07 -2.33 -32.48
N SER A 61 4.15 -1.57 -32.30
CA SER A 61 4.23 -0.14 -32.64
C SER A 61 5.34 0.19 -33.64
N ALA A 62 6.24 -0.76 -33.93
CA ALA A 62 7.21 -0.62 -35.00
C ALA A 62 6.51 -0.84 -36.35
N THR A 63 6.26 0.25 -37.09
CA THR A 63 5.87 0.23 -38.51
C THR A 63 7.07 0.64 -39.35
#